data_AF-A0A7S2NT92-F1
#
_entry.id   AF-A0A7S2NT92-F1
#
_cell.length_a   1.000
_cell.length_b   1.000
_cell.length_c   1.000
_cell.angle_alpha   90.00
_cell.angle_beta   90.00
_cell.angle_gamma   90.00
#
_symmetry.space_group_name_H-M   'P 1'
#
loop_
_entity.id
_entity.type
_entity.pdbx_description
1 polymer ?
#
loop_
_entity_poly.entity_id
_entity_poly.type
_entity_poly.pdbx_seq_one_letter_code
_entity_poly.pdbx_strand_id
1 'polypeptide(L)'
;MKVIDENSPASRKRLGGLDFVDFLEALCRLALQKAWPSNDVLAKSDCVDALQYLTKLKVDDPAAHRALMEERAVPWDAEPFLRPAQCIENMVKGLIREVEEGSGAKRLDGKVSIKEARAYRTVKAPPKKVKV
;
A
#
# COMPACT_ATOMS: atom_id res chain seq x y z
N MET A 1 2.05 -21.65 -6.84
CA MET A 1 2.17 -20.19 -6.60
C MET A 1 3.47 -19.95 -5.85
N LYS A 2 4.47 -19.27 -6.43
CA LYS A 2 5.81 -19.12 -5.81
C LYS A 2 5.89 -17.76 -5.12
N VAL A 3 6.10 -17.78 -3.81
CA VAL A 3 6.31 -16.59 -2.97
C VAL A 3 7.49 -15.78 -3.51
N ILE A 4 7.31 -14.47 -3.65
CA ILE A 4 8.35 -13.56 -4.14
C ILE A 4 9.17 -13.08 -2.95
N ASP A 5 10.46 -13.45 -2.93
CA ASP A 5 11.43 -12.93 -1.97
C ASP A 5 11.85 -11.51 -2.35
N GLU A 6 11.52 -10.54 -1.50
CA GLU A 6 11.79 -9.10 -1.68
C GLU A 6 13.29 -8.75 -1.70
N ASN A 7 14.16 -9.62 -1.18
CA ASN A 7 15.60 -9.37 -1.15
C ASN A 7 16.32 -9.71 -2.46
N SER A 8 15.69 -10.51 -3.33
CA SER A 8 16.33 -10.95 -4.57
C SER A 8 16.39 -9.80 -5.60
N PRO A 9 17.55 -9.58 -6.28
CA PRO A 9 17.66 -8.60 -7.36
C PRO A 9 16.69 -8.86 -8.54
N ALA A 10 16.35 -10.13 -8.79
CA ALA A 10 15.40 -10.52 -9.84
C ALA A 10 13.97 -10.12 -9.47
N SER A 11 13.58 -10.30 -8.21
CA SER A 11 12.28 -9.87 -7.66
C SER A 11 12.13 -8.36 -7.71
N ARG A 12 13.17 -7.61 -7.32
CA ARG A 12 13.19 -6.13 -7.38
C ARG A 12 13.04 -5.60 -8.81
N LYS A 13 13.63 -6.26 -9.81
CA LYS A 13 13.49 -5.89 -11.22
C LYS A 13 12.08 -6.19 -11.76
N ARG A 14 11.44 -7.25 -11.25
CA ARG A 14 10.08 -7.65 -11.61
C ARG A 14 9.02 -6.76 -10.96
N LEU A 15 9.29 -6.26 -9.75
CA LEU A 15 8.47 -5.24 -9.07
C LEU A 15 8.44 -3.88 -9.81
N GLY A 16 9.49 -3.56 -10.58
CA GLY A 16 9.53 -2.35 -11.43
C GLY A 16 8.70 -2.42 -12.72
N GLY A 17 8.03 -3.56 -12.97
CA GLY A 17 7.26 -3.82 -14.18
C GLY A 17 6.21 -4.89 -13.95
N LEU A 18 5.45 -4.78 -12.86
CA LEU A 18 4.22 -5.54 -12.70
C LEU A 18 3.33 -5.23 -13.90
N ASP A 19 2.86 -6.27 -14.59
CA ASP A 19 1.80 -6.06 -15.56
C ASP A 19 0.54 -5.58 -14.84
N PHE A 20 -0.37 -4.93 -15.58
CA PHE A 20 -1.55 -4.34 -14.98
C PHE A 20 -2.43 -5.38 -14.25
N VAL A 21 -2.41 -6.63 -14.72
CA VAL A 21 -3.22 -7.72 -14.16
C VAL A 21 -2.64 -8.17 -12.82
N ASP A 22 -1.34 -8.39 -12.74
CA ASP A 22 -0.61 -8.71 -11.51
C ASP A 22 -0.74 -7.57 -10.49
N PHE A 23 -0.72 -6.31 -10.96
CA PHE A 23 -0.97 -5.15 -10.09
C PHE A 23 -2.38 -5.17 -9.50
N LEU A 24 -3.41 -5.41 -10.32
CA LEU A 24 -4.79 -5.52 -9.85
C LEU A 24 -4.98 -6.72 -8.91
N GLU A 25 -4.37 -7.87 -9.21
CA GLU A 25 -4.40 -9.05 -8.34
C GLU A 25 -3.77 -8.74 -6.97
N ALA A 26 -2.61 -8.08 -6.95
CA ALA A 26 -1.96 -7.66 -5.73
C ALA A 26 -2.82 -6.66 -4.93
N LEU A 27 -3.45 -5.70 -5.61
CA LEU A 27 -4.36 -4.74 -5.01
C LEU A 27 -5.55 -5.43 -4.34
N CYS A 28 -6.20 -6.36 -5.06
CA CYS A 28 -7.33 -7.12 -4.54
C CYS A 28 -6.92 -7.92 -3.31
N ARG A 29 -5.78 -8.62 -3.33
CA ARG A 29 -5.28 -9.37 -2.17
C ARG A 29 -5.03 -8.48 -0.96
N LEU A 30 -4.34 -7.37 -1.15
CA LEU A 30 -4.08 -6.40 -0.08
C LEU A 30 -5.37 -5.82 0.48
N ALA A 31 -6.36 -5.55 -0.37
CA ALA A 31 -7.66 -5.08 0.05
C ALA A 31 -8.37 -6.12 0.93
N LEU A 32 -8.37 -7.40 0.55
CA LEU A 32 -9.09 -8.44 1.29
C LEU A 32 -8.45 -8.78 2.64
N GLN A 33 -7.14 -8.63 2.77
CA GLN A 33 -6.43 -8.93 4.01
C GLN A 33 -6.42 -7.80 5.04
N LYS A 34 -6.85 -6.59 4.65
CA LYS A 34 -6.75 -5.44 5.54
C LYS A 34 -7.90 -5.44 6.54
N ALA A 35 -7.59 -5.11 7.79
CA ALA A 35 -8.57 -4.95 8.86
C ALA A 35 -9.36 -3.65 8.69
N TRP A 36 -10.30 -3.62 7.77
CA TRP A 36 -11.09 -2.43 7.50
C TRP A 36 -12.06 -2.10 8.65
N PRO A 37 -12.25 -0.81 8.98
CA PRO A 37 -13.34 -0.39 9.85
C PRO A 37 -14.70 -0.68 9.17
N SER A 38 -15.73 -0.91 9.98
CA SER A 38 -17.10 -0.97 9.46
C SER A 38 -17.57 0.42 9.03
N ASN A 39 -18.62 0.46 8.19
CA ASN A 39 -19.23 1.73 7.77
C ASN A 39 -19.72 2.57 8.95
N ASP A 40 -20.22 1.94 10.01
CA ASP A 40 -20.69 2.64 11.22
C ASP A 40 -19.54 3.29 11.98
N VAL A 41 -18.37 2.63 12.03
CA VAL A 41 -17.17 3.19 12.63
C VAL A 41 -16.67 4.36 11.80
N LEU A 42 -16.65 4.22 10.48
CA LEU A 42 -16.20 5.29 9.58
C LEU A 42 -17.12 6.51 9.64
N ALA A 43 -18.45 6.30 9.67
CA ALA A 43 -19.45 7.38 9.77
C ALA A 43 -19.37 8.17 11.08
N LYS A 44 -18.86 7.56 12.16
CA LYS A 44 -18.63 8.22 13.46
C LYS A 44 -17.24 8.85 13.56
N SER A 45 -16.39 8.66 12.56
CA SER A 45 -15.04 9.20 12.54
C SER A 45 -14.96 10.48 11.73
N ASP A 46 -14.04 11.37 12.06
CA ASP A 46 -13.73 12.56 11.24
C ASP A 46 -12.83 12.22 10.03
N CYS A 47 -12.84 10.97 9.57
CA CYS A 47 -11.98 10.50 8.48
C CYS A 47 -12.78 10.44 7.17
N VAL A 48 -12.15 10.89 6.09
CA VAL A 48 -12.71 10.91 4.73
C VAL A 48 -12.86 9.49 4.18
N ASP A 49 -11.91 8.61 4.48
CA ASP A 49 -12.01 7.19 4.13
C ASP A 49 -11.31 6.27 5.12
N ALA A 50 -11.56 4.97 4.93
CA ALA A 50 -11.07 3.90 5.76
C ALA A 50 -9.53 3.83 5.85
N LEU A 51 -8.80 4.22 4.81
CA LEU A 51 -7.34 4.20 4.83
C LEU A 51 -6.78 5.32 5.71
N GLN A 52 -7.39 6.52 5.69
CA GLN A 52 -7.02 7.58 6.63
C GLN A 52 -7.40 7.21 8.06
N TYR A 53 -8.58 6.60 8.26
CA TYR A 53 -8.97 6.10 9.57
C TYR A 53 -7.91 5.16 10.16
N LEU A 54 -7.46 4.15 9.41
CA LEU A 54 -6.45 3.21 9.88
C LEU A 54 -5.09 3.89 10.15
N THR A 55 -4.70 4.83 9.30
CA THR A 55 -3.46 5.59 9.48
C THR A 55 -3.52 6.47 10.72
N LYS A 56 -4.64 7.16 10.94
CA LYS A 56 -4.88 7.99 12.11
C LYS A 56 -4.93 7.14 13.38
N LEU A 57 -5.67 6.04 13.37
CA LEU A 57 -5.76 5.11 14.50
C LEU A 57 -4.40 4.56 14.90
N LYS A 58 -3.52 4.23 13.94
CA LYS A 58 -2.16 3.76 14.22
C LYS A 58 -1.31 4.79 14.96
N VAL A 59 -1.53 6.09 14.72
CA VAL A 59 -0.76 7.18 15.32
C VAL A 59 -1.36 7.59 16.66
N ASP A 60 -2.68 7.78 16.70
CA ASP A 60 -3.39 8.33 17.85
C ASP A 60 -3.63 7.28 18.94
N ASP A 61 -3.93 6.03 18.57
CA ASP A 61 -4.16 4.92 19.49
C ASP A 61 -3.61 3.58 18.93
N PRO A 62 -2.29 3.33 19.10
CA PRO A 62 -1.67 2.10 18.64
C PRO A 62 -2.25 0.82 19.26
N ALA A 63 -2.84 0.91 20.46
CA ALA A 63 -3.45 -0.22 21.15
C ALA A 63 -4.78 -0.60 20.50
N ALA A 64 -5.65 0.38 20.23
CA ALA A 64 -6.88 0.16 19.49
C ALA A 64 -6.62 -0.31 18.05
N HIS A 65 -5.58 0.22 17.40
CA HIS A 65 -5.15 -0.29 16.09
C HIS A 65 -4.76 -1.77 16.15
N ARG A 66 -4.00 -2.19 17.18
CA ARG A 66 -3.63 -3.61 17.35
C ARG A 66 -4.84 -4.47 17.61
N ALA A 67 -5.74 -4.05 18.50
CA ALA A 67 -6.97 -4.77 18.79
C ALA A 67 -7.84 -4.95 17.53
N LEU A 68 -7.96 -3.91 16.70
CA LEU A 68 -8.66 -4.00 15.42
C LEU A 68 -8.02 -5.02 14.46
N MET A 69 -6.68 -5.03 14.39
CA MET A 69 -5.95 -6.00 13.55
C MET A 69 -6.14 -7.43 14.04
N GLU A 70 -6.19 -7.66 15.36
CA GLU A 70 -6.43 -8.96 15.97
C GLU A 70 -7.89 -9.42 15.79
N GLU A 71 -8.86 -8.53 16.02
CA GLU A 71 -10.30 -8.83 15.86
C GLU A 71 -10.66 -9.15 14.40
N ARG A 72 -9.98 -8.51 13.46
CA ARG A 72 -10.25 -8.64 12.02
C ARG A 72 -9.19 -9.48 11.30
N ALA A 73 -8.37 -10.21 12.03
CA ALA A 73 -7.44 -11.16 11.43
C ALA A 73 -8.23 -12.29 10.76
N VAL A 74 -8.18 -12.34 9.43
CA VAL A 74 -8.85 -13.39 8.64
C VAL A 74 -7.77 -14.32 8.05
N PRO A 75 -7.88 -15.64 8.26
CA PRO A 75 -7.06 -16.62 7.54
C PRO A 75 -7.15 -16.44 6.02
N TRP A 76 -6.09 -16.81 5.29
CA TRP A 76 -6.03 -16.60 3.84
C TRP A 76 -7.16 -17.31 3.06
N ASP A 77 -7.70 -18.39 3.63
CA ASP A 77 -8.74 -19.24 3.09
C ASP A 77 -10.16 -18.90 3.59
N ALA A 78 -10.30 -17.85 4.39
CA ALA A 78 -11.58 -17.42 4.94
C ALA A 78 -12.10 -16.14 4.29
N GLU A 79 -13.43 -15.98 4.27
CA GLU A 79 -14.07 -14.77 3.76
C GLU A 79 -13.73 -13.55 4.64
N PRO A 80 -13.38 -12.40 4.04
CA PRO A 80 -13.12 -11.16 4.78
C PRO A 80 -14.34 -10.71 5.60
N PHE A 81 -14.06 -9.91 6.65
CA PHE A 81 -15.10 -9.33 7.50
C PHE A 81 -16.09 -8.43 6.73
N LEU A 82 -15.60 -7.66 5.75
CA LEU A 82 -16.43 -6.89 4.83
C LEU A 82 -16.56 -7.62 3.50
N ARG A 83 -17.64 -7.34 2.75
CA ARG A 83 -17.79 -7.90 1.40
C ARG A 83 -16.57 -7.52 0.54
N PRO A 84 -16.04 -8.43 -0.30
CA PRO A 84 -14.87 -8.17 -1.14
C PRO A 84 -14.92 -6.85 -1.91
N ALA A 85 -16.07 -6.49 -2.48
CA ALA A 85 -16.26 -5.23 -3.19
C ALA A 85 -16.02 -4.00 -2.30
N GLN A 86 -16.43 -4.03 -1.03
CA GLN A 86 -16.24 -2.94 -0.07
C GLN A 86 -14.77 -2.83 0.36
N CYS A 87 -14.08 -3.96 0.52
CA CYS A 87 -12.63 -3.97 0.77
C CYS A 87 -11.87 -3.27 -0.36
N ILE A 88 -12.21 -3.60 -1.60
CA ILE A 88 -11.59 -3.02 -2.80
C ILE A 88 -11.93 -1.53 -2.91
N GLU A 89 -13.19 -1.15 -2.70
CA GLU A 89 -13.63 0.24 -2.72
C GLU A 89 -12.86 1.10 -1.70
N ASN A 90 -12.70 0.60 -0.46
CA ASN A 90 -11.92 1.27 0.58
C ASN A 90 -10.46 1.46 0.19
N MET A 91 -9.84 0.44 -0.43
CA MET A 91 -8.47 0.53 -0.92
C MET A 91 -8.33 1.58 -2.04
N VAL A 92 -9.21 1.52 -3.04
CA VAL A 92 -9.15 2.41 -4.21
C VAL A 92 -9.41 3.86 -3.82
N LYS A 93 -10.41 4.14 -2.97
CA LYS A 93 -10.68 5.50 -2.46
C LYS A 93 -9.47 6.07 -1.73
N GLY A 94 -8.87 5.27 -0.84
CA GLY A 94 -7.65 5.67 -0.14
C GLY A 94 -6.49 5.97 -1.09
N LEU A 95 -6.26 5.13 -2.10
CA LEU A 95 -5.21 5.37 -3.10
C LEU A 95 -5.46 6.62 -3.94
N ILE A 96 -6.71 6.85 -4.38
CA ILE A 96 -7.08 8.06 -5.12
C ILE A 96 -6.78 9.29 -4.27
N ARG A 97 -7.23 9.31 -3.01
CA ARG A 97 -6.94 10.42 -2.09
C ARG A 97 -5.44 10.65 -1.92
N GLU A 98 -4.65 9.59 -1.69
CA GLU A 98 -3.20 9.71 -1.54
C GLU A 98 -2.52 10.27 -2.80
N VAL A 99 -3.07 10.02 -3.98
CA VAL A 99 -2.57 10.57 -5.26
C VAL A 99 -3.00 12.03 -5.44
N GLU A 100 -4.26 12.37 -5.12
CA GLU A 100 -4.84 13.70 -5.32
C GLU A 100 -4.35 14.72 -4.29
N GLU A 101 -4.35 14.36 -3.01
CA GLU A 101 -3.99 15.25 -1.90
C GLU A 101 -2.49 15.15 -1.55
N GLY A 102 -1.80 14.15 -2.11
CA GLY A 102 -0.50 13.70 -1.62
C GLY A 102 -0.67 12.97 -0.28
N SER A 103 0.35 12.21 0.13
CA SER A 103 0.31 11.54 1.43
C SER A 103 0.18 12.59 2.54
N GLY A 104 -1.02 12.72 3.11
CA GLY A 104 -1.37 13.68 4.16
C GLY A 104 -0.68 13.42 5.51
N ALA A 105 0.19 12.40 5.58
CA ALA A 105 1.27 12.44 6.54
C ALA A 105 2.00 13.77 6.34
N LYS A 106 2.14 14.58 7.40
CA LYS A 106 3.33 15.42 7.48
C LYS A 106 4.48 14.48 7.19
N ARG A 107 4.98 14.48 5.96
CA ARG A 107 6.23 13.82 5.61
C ARG A 107 7.18 14.40 6.64
N LEU A 108 7.67 13.57 7.55
CA LEU A 108 8.76 13.91 8.45
C LEU A 108 9.96 14.22 7.55
N ASP A 109 9.95 15.40 6.93
CA ASP A 109 11.01 16.03 6.14
C ASP A 109 10.97 15.75 4.62
N GLY A 110 9.82 15.37 4.06
CA GLY A 110 9.75 14.93 2.66
C GLY A 110 9.71 16.02 1.59
N LYS A 111 10.81 16.75 1.47
CA LYS A 111 11.20 17.41 0.22
C LYS A 111 12.21 16.52 -0.49
N VAL A 112 11.76 15.66 -1.40
CA VAL A 112 12.67 15.17 -2.44
C VAL A 112 12.93 16.35 -3.36
N SER A 113 14.14 16.88 -3.34
CA SER A 113 14.46 18.02 -4.20
C SER A 113 14.44 17.59 -5.66
N ILE A 114 14.19 18.53 -6.58
CA ILE A 114 14.29 18.28 -8.03
C ILE A 114 15.67 17.69 -8.40
N LYS A 115 16.71 17.94 -7.59
CA LYS A 115 18.05 17.39 -7.74
C LYS A 115 18.10 15.88 -7.44
N GLU A 116 17.40 15.42 -6.41
CA GLU A 116 17.31 13.99 -6.07
C GLU A 116 16.45 13.23 -7.09
N ALA A 117 15.32 13.80 -7.51
CA ALA A 117 14.49 13.23 -8.57
C ALA A 117 15.25 13.08 -9.91
N ARG A 118 16.16 14.01 -10.22
CA ARG A 118 17.04 13.92 -11.40
C ARG A 118 18.13 12.86 -11.26
N ALA A 119 18.65 12.62 -10.06
CA ALA A 119 19.67 11.58 -9.80
C ALA A 119 19.13 10.15 -10.02
N TYR A 120 17.84 9.92 -9.73
CA TYR A 120 17.19 8.64 -10.03
C TYR A 120 17.00 8.40 -11.54
N ARG A 121 16.99 9.46 -12.35
CA ARG A 121 16.83 9.37 -13.82
C ARG A 121 18.12 8.93 -14.54
N THR A 122 19.28 8.98 -13.89
CA THR A 122 20.60 8.72 -14.52
C THR A 122 21.14 7.31 -14.35
N VAL A 123 20.36 6.35 -13.87
CA VAL A 123 20.75 4.93 -13.84
C VAL A 123 20.19 4.28 -15.12
N LYS A 124 20.91 4.13 -16.25
CA LYS A 124 22.19 3.42 -16.45
C LYS A 124 22.75 3.73 -17.86
N ALA A 125 24.07 3.65 -18.01
CA ALA A 125 24.61 2.88 -19.13
C ALA A 125 25.42 1.70 -18.56
N PRO A 126 25.20 0.45 -19.01
CA PRO A 126 26.03 -0.68 -18.60
C PRO A 126 27.45 -0.53 -19.17
N PRO A 127 28.49 -1.03 -18.49
CA PRO A 127 29.86 -0.95 -18.99
C PRO A 127 29.99 -1.75 -20.29
N LYS A 128 30.57 -1.12 -21.33
CA LYS A 128 30.90 -1.79 -22.59
C LYS A 128 31.90 -2.92 -22.29
N LYS A 129 31.54 -4.15 -22.67
CA LYS A 129 32.46 -5.29 -22.66
C LYS A 129 33.63 -4.98 -23.61
N VAL A 130 34.84 -4.88 -23.07
CA VAL A 130 36.07 -4.89 -23.87
C VAL A 130 36.25 -6.32 -24.37
N LYS A 131 36.28 -6.51 -25.70
CA LYS A 131 36.69 -7.77 -26.31
C LYS A 131 38.21 -7.92 -26.19
N VAL A 132 38.61 -9.16 -25.92
CA VAL A 132 39.99 -9.70 -25.86
C VAL A 132 40.83 -9.22 -27.02
#